data_AF-A0A7V8V705-F1
#
_entry.id   AF-A0A7V8V705-F1
#
_cell.length_a   1.000
_cell.length_b   1.000
_cell.length_c   1.000
_cell.angle_alpha   90.00
_cell.angle_beta   90.00
_cell.angle_gamma   90.00
#
_symmetry.space_group_name_H-M   'P 1'
#
loop_
_entity.id
_entity.type
_entity.pdbx_description
1 polymer ?
#
loop_
_entity_poly.entity_id
_entity_poly.type
_entity_poly.pdbx_seq_one_letter_code
_entity_poly.pdbx_strand_id
1 'polypeptide(L)'
;MRYVILVEQKRQAPAMYTAPVDQDDADYLRRAAETLKPLSAEEYMNGPASILHMLARYSYVLDGNDVYWCVEWLPGMIMIRFSRGGQMSWTALRSPVPDFGGRTATKEDKDAYDADAPNHQVNLVFEPWTAQFDEDDRNAKGFTQADAKTEATFEAALSLVNEIGEQIETQHGDNLEAWVYRGEEEVAKMVGDGVRID
;
A
#
# COMPACT_ATOMS: atom_id res chain seq x y z
N MET A 1 -6.25 4.56 -13.10
CA MET A 1 -6.15 4.09 -11.72
C MET A 1 -7.42 3.38 -11.28
N ARG A 2 -7.25 2.21 -10.66
CA ARG A 2 -8.32 1.42 -10.04
C ARG A 2 -7.82 0.87 -8.71
N TYR A 3 -8.64 0.91 -7.67
CA TYR A 3 -8.41 0.09 -6.49
C TYR A 3 -8.46 -1.38 -6.88
N VAL A 4 -7.63 -2.20 -6.23
CA VAL A 4 -7.64 -3.66 -6.31
C VAL A 4 -7.75 -4.21 -4.90
N ILE A 5 -8.73 -5.08 -4.67
CA ILE A 5 -8.90 -5.81 -3.41
C ILE A 5 -8.97 -7.31 -3.69
N LEU A 6 -8.46 -8.10 -2.75
CA LEU A 6 -8.45 -9.56 -2.83
C LEU A 6 -9.41 -10.10 -1.78
N VAL A 7 -10.57 -10.58 -2.23
CA VAL A 7 -11.64 -11.01 -1.33
C VAL A 7 -11.59 -12.51 -1.15
N GLU A 8 -11.37 -12.94 0.08
CA GLU A 8 -11.45 -14.34 0.49
C GLU A 8 -12.76 -14.58 1.25
N GLN A 9 -13.61 -15.46 0.71
CA GLN A 9 -14.84 -15.87 1.38
C GLN A 9 -14.81 -17.34 1.73
N LYS A 10 -15.41 -17.69 2.87
CA LYS A 10 -15.52 -19.09 3.30
C LYS A 10 -16.19 -19.92 2.20
N ARG A 11 -15.49 -20.97 1.74
CA ARG A 11 -15.98 -21.95 0.75
C ARG A 11 -16.16 -21.39 -0.67
N GLN A 12 -15.55 -20.26 -0.98
CA GLN A 12 -15.45 -19.76 -2.35
C GLN A 12 -13.98 -19.63 -2.74
N ALA A 13 -13.69 -19.65 -4.04
CA ALA A 13 -12.36 -19.31 -4.52
C ALA A 13 -12.10 -17.82 -4.22
N PRO A 14 -10.86 -17.44 -3.84
CA PRO A 14 -10.47 -16.04 -3.78
C PRO A 14 -10.79 -15.34 -5.10
N ALA A 15 -11.29 -14.11 -5.02
CA ALA A 15 -11.65 -13.33 -6.18
C ALA A 15 -11.11 -11.90 -6.07
N MET A 16 -10.61 -11.38 -7.20
CA MET A 16 -10.14 -10.02 -7.32
C MET A 16 -11.32 -9.10 -7.66
N TYR A 17 -11.42 -7.97 -6.97
CA TYR A 17 -12.38 -6.92 -7.29
C TYR A 17 -11.67 -5.61 -7.55
N THR A 18 -12.28 -4.77 -8.38
CA THR A 18 -11.78 -3.43 -8.69
C THR A 18 -12.88 -2.38 -8.63
N ALA A 19 -12.49 -1.17 -8.23
CA ALA A 19 -13.32 0.04 -8.27
C ALA A 19 -12.47 1.19 -8.86
N PRO A 20 -13.08 2.21 -9.49
CA PRO A 20 -12.35 3.42 -9.84
C PRO A 20 -11.80 4.10 -8.58
N VAL A 21 -10.58 4.66 -8.69
CA VAL A 21 -10.07 5.60 -7.68
C VAL A 21 -10.70 6.96 -7.97
N ASP A 22 -11.11 7.69 -6.93
CA ASP A 22 -11.57 9.07 -7.07
C ASP A 22 -10.51 9.93 -7.77
N GLN A 23 -10.94 10.92 -8.56
CA GLN A 23 -10.01 11.68 -9.39
C GLN A 23 -9.00 12.47 -8.53
N ASP A 24 -9.41 13.01 -7.39
CA ASP A 24 -8.52 13.81 -6.55
C ASP A 24 -7.49 12.91 -5.84
N ASP A 25 -7.91 11.72 -5.41
CA ASP A 25 -7.02 10.69 -4.84
C ASP A 25 -6.03 10.16 -5.90
N ALA A 26 -6.49 10.00 -7.14
CA ALA A 26 -5.63 9.60 -8.26
C ALA A 26 -4.60 10.68 -8.59
N ASP A 27 -4.98 11.96 -8.60
CA ASP A 27 -4.06 13.08 -8.82
C ASP A 27 -3.07 13.27 -7.67
N TYR A 28 -3.49 12.99 -6.44
CA TYR A 28 -2.58 12.87 -5.30
C TYR A 28 -1.54 11.76 -5.51
N LEU A 29 -1.99 10.55 -5.89
CA LEU A 29 -1.10 9.40 -6.12
C LEU A 29 -0.09 9.67 -7.25
N ARG A 30 -0.51 10.35 -8.33
CA ARG A 30 0.39 10.77 -9.43
C ARG A 30 1.49 11.70 -8.94
N ARG A 31 1.15 12.73 -8.15
CA ARG A 31 2.14 13.64 -7.55
C ARG A 31 3.09 12.91 -6.62
N ALA A 32 2.57 12.02 -5.78
CA ALA A 32 3.41 11.17 -4.92
C ALA A 32 4.34 10.27 -5.74
N ALA A 33 3.92 9.81 -6.92
CA ALA A 33 4.76 8.94 -7.76
C ALA A 33 6.01 9.67 -8.29
N GLU A 34 6.01 11.01 -8.34
CA GLU A 34 7.18 11.81 -8.71
C GLU A 34 8.29 11.79 -7.64
N THR A 35 7.96 11.40 -6.41
CA THR A 35 8.91 11.34 -5.28
C THR A 35 9.45 9.93 -5.03
N LEU A 36 9.15 8.99 -5.93
CA LEU A 36 9.61 7.61 -5.85
C LEU A 36 11.12 7.53 -6.07
N LYS A 37 11.80 6.84 -5.16
CA LYS A 37 13.21 6.43 -5.30
C LYS A 37 13.31 4.92 -5.56
N PRO A 38 14.37 4.42 -6.21
CA PRO A 38 14.53 3.00 -6.45
C PRO A 38 14.44 2.17 -5.15
N LEU A 39 13.90 0.96 -5.26
CA LEU A 39 13.88 -0.06 -4.22
C LEU A 39 14.50 -1.34 -4.79
N SER A 40 15.55 -1.86 -4.17
CA SER A 40 16.11 -3.16 -4.55
C SER A 40 15.30 -4.32 -3.96
N ALA A 41 15.46 -5.52 -4.53
CA ALA A 41 14.86 -6.74 -4.00
C ALA A 41 15.34 -7.05 -2.57
N GLU A 42 16.61 -6.80 -2.28
CA GLU A 42 17.20 -7.01 -0.95
C GLU A 42 16.63 -6.02 0.08
N GLU A 43 16.50 -4.74 -0.28
CA GLU A 43 15.85 -3.74 0.59
C GLU A 43 14.38 -4.08 0.82
N TYR A 44 13.65 -4.50 -0.22
CA TYR A 44 12.25 -4.92 -0.07
C TYR A 44 12.12 -6.13 0.87
N MET A 45 12.92 -7.18 0.65
CA MET A 45 12.91 -8.41 1.45
C MET A 45 13.25 -8.16 2.92
N ASN A 46 14.22 -7.30 3.21
CA ASN A 46 14.67 -7.04 4.58
C ASN A 46 13.93 -5.89 5.27
N GLY A 47 12.99 -5.24 4.59
CA GLY A 47 12.22 -4.13 5.14
C GLY A 47 10.75 -4.27 4.78
N PRO A 48 10.24 -3.58 3.74
CA PRO A 48 8.80 -3.50 3.46
C PRO A 48 8.05 -4.83 3.36
N ALA A 49 8.65 -5.93 2.92
CA ALA A 49 7.97 -7.22 2.86
C ALA A 49 7.45 -7.68 4.25
N SER A 50 8.15 -7.30 5.33
CA SER A 50 7.77 -7.64 6.71
C SER A 50 6.47 -7.01 7.16
N ILE A 51 6.04 -5.88 6.55
CA ILE A 51 4.79 -5.16 6.87
C ILE A 51 3.57 -6.07 6.70
N LEU A 52 3.59 -7.01 5.75
CA LEU A 52 2.51 -7.97 5.53
C LEU A 52 2.20 -8.84 6.76
N HIS A 53 3.14 -8.92 7.71
CA HIS A 53 3.01 -9.68 8.96
C HIS A 53 2.74 -8.80 10.19
N MET A 54 2.56 -7.49 10.02
CA MET A 54 2.46 -6.51 11.12
C MET A 54 1.03 -5.97 11.34
N LEU A 55 0.02 -6.61 10.75
CA LEU A 55 -1.38 -6.14 10.80
C LEU A 55 -1.56 -4.69 10.30
N ALA A 56 -0.65 -4.19 9.47
CA ALA A 56 -0.76 -2.89 8.85
C ALA A 56 -1.98 -2.85 7.93
N ARG A 57 -2.72 -1.75 7.92
CA ARG A 57 -3.73 -1.53 6.88
C ARG A 57 -3.05 -1.09 5.61
N TYR A 58 -3.48 -1.66 4.50
CA TYR A 58 -2.93 -1.34 3.20
C TYR A 58 -3.96 -1.53 2.10
N SER A 59 -3.59 -1.06 0.91
CA SER A 59 -4.37 -1.25 -0.30
C SER A 59 -3.48 -1.37 -1.52
N TYR A 60 -4.09 -1.81 -2.63
CA TYR A 60 -3.46 -1.79 -3.94
C TYR A 60 -4.21 -0.87 -4.91
N VAL A 61 -3.45 -0.13 -5.71
CA VAL A 61 -3.96 0.66 -6.84
C VAL A 61 -3.25 0.24 -8.11
N LEU A 62 -4.01 -0.22 -9.11
CA LEU A 62 -3.49 -0.54 -10.44
C LEU A 62 -3.58 0.70 -11.35
N ASP A 63 -2.45 1.09 -11.95
CA ASP A 63 -2.39 2.11 -13.00
C ASP A 63 -1.55 1.64 -14.19
N GLY A 64 -2.21 1.41 -15.34
CA GLY A 64 -1.53 0.84 -16.49
C GLY A 64 -0.96 -0.54 -16.18
N ASN A 65 0.38 -0.64 -16.13
CA ASN A 65 1.11 -1.88 -15.81
C ASN A 65 1.79 -1.84 -14.42
N ASP A 66 1.51 -0.80 -13.65
CA ASP A 66 2.12 -0.57 -12.34
C ASP A 66 1.08 -0.79 -11.24
N VAL A 67 1.50 -1.44 -10.15
CA VAL A 67 0.72 -1.59 -8.93
C VAL A 67 1.35 -0.75 -7.84
N TYR A 68 0.60 0.17 -7.27
CA TYR A 68 0.96 0.91 -6.07
C TYR A 68 0.41 0.19 -4.85
N TRP A 69 1.27 -0.16 -3.92
CA TRP A 69 0.92 -0.64 -2.59
C TRP A 69 1.01 0.52 -1.61
N CYS A 70 -0.14 0.92 -1.09
CA CYS A 70 -0.31 2.05 -0.17
C CYS A 70 -0.52 1.49 1.23
N VAL A 71 0.39 1.79 2.15
CA VAL A 71 0.39 1.23 3.51
C VAL A 71 0.28 2.36 4.52
N GLU A 72 -0.69 2.28 5.44
CA GLU A 72 -0.69 3.15 6.63
C GLU A 72 0.55 2.84 7.48
N TRP A 73 1.43 3.83 7.61
CA TRP A 73 2.70 3.65 8.33
C TRP A 73 3.25 4.98 8.81
N LEU A 74 4.13 5.02 9.83
CA LEU A 74 4.81 6.26 10.22
C LEU A 74 5.75 6.71 9.08
N PRO A 75 5.66 7.94 8.52
CA PRO A 75 5.04 9.17 9.04
C PRO A 75 3.69 9.57 8.43
N GLY A 76 3.00 8.64 7.77
CA GLY A 76 1.67 8.78 7.20
C GLY A 76 1.35 7.57 6.34
N MET A 77 1.95 7.51 5.15
CA MET A 77 1.77 6.41 4.21
C MET A 77 3.10 6.03 3.55
N ILE A 78 3.40 4.73 3.48
CA ILE A 78 4.41 4.23 2.54
C ILE A 78 3.69 3.92 1.22
N MET A 79 4.29 4.35 0.11
CA MET A 79 3.86 3.95 -1.22
C MET A 79 4.99 3.20 -1.92
N ILE A 80 4.71 1.97 -2.35
CA ILE A 80 5.63 1.17 -3.16
C ILE A 80 5.00 0.91 -4.51
N ARG A 81 5.72 1.23 -5.59
CA ARG A 81 5.34 0.87 -6.95
C ARG A 81 6.05 -0.40 -7.35
N PHE A 82 5.27 -1.38 -7.78
CA PHE A 82 5.70 -2.60 -8.44
C PHE A 82 5.38 -2.49 -9.93
N SER A 83 6.38 -2.66 -10.77
CA SER A 83 6.24 -2.59 -12.22
C SER A 83 6.50 -3.95 -12.85
N ARG A 84 5.85 -4.21 -13.98
CA ARG A 84 6.13 -5.40 -14.81
C ARG A 84 7.63 -5.50 -15.10
N GLY A 85 8.21 -6.68 -14.86
CA GLY A 85 9.65 -6.92 -15.02
C GLY A 85 10.46 -6.75 -13.73
N GLY A 86 9.78 -6.58 -12.58
CA GLY A 86 10.40 -6.64 -11.26
C GLY A 86 11.07 -5.33 -10.82
N GLN A 87 10.81 -4.23 -11.51
CA GLN A 87 11.27 -2.92 -11.05
C GLN A 87 10.43 -2.49 -9.86
N MET A 88 11.12 -2.04 -8.80
CA MET A 88 10.48 -1.52 -7.60
C MET A 88 11.00 -0.12 -7.29
N SER A 89 10.10 0.71 -6.79
CA SER A 89 10.44 2.05 -6.32
C SER A 89 9.47 2.43 -5.21
N TRP A 90 9.89 3.29 -4.30
CA TRP A 90 9.11 3.58 -3.12
C TRP A 90 9.28 5.02 -2.64
N THR A 91 8.37 5.47 -1.78
CA THR A 91 8.49 6.74 -1.06
C THR A 91 7.73 6.66 0.27
N ALA A 92 8.14 7.45 1.25
CA ALA A 92 7.39 7.67 2.49
C ALA A 92 6.73 9.03 2.40
N LEU A 93 5.44 9.10 2.70
CA LEU A 93 4.62 10.30 2.61
C LEU A 93 4.22 10.72 4.01
N ARG A 94 4.51 11.98 4.33
CA ARG A 94 4.06 12.59 5.57
C ARG A 94 2.61 13.00 5.41
N SER A 95 1.75 12.55 6.32
CA SER A 95 0.33 12.90 6.26
C SER A 95 0.07 14.31 6.77
N PRO A 96 -0.78 15.12 6.11
CA PRO A 96 -1.27 16.36 6.70
C PRO A 96 -2.25 16.11 7.84
N VAL A 97 -2.83 14.91 7.94
CA VAL A 97 -3.81 14.58 8.96
C VAL A 97 -3.12 14.20 10.27
N PRO A 98 -3.50 14.82 11.39
CA PRO A 98 -2.99 14.43 12.69
C PRO A 98 -3.26 12.96 12.99
N ASP A 99 -2.30 12.30 13.63
CA ASP A 99 -2.39 10.92 14.15
C ASP A 99 -2.54 9.78 13.12
N PHE A 100 -2.70 10.08 11.82
CA PHE A 100 -2.66 9.07 10.76
C PHE A 100 -1.24 8.48 10.61
N GLY A 101 -1.15 7.15 10.44
CA GLY A 101 0.13 6.45 10.39
C GLY A 101 0.85 6.36 11.74
N GLY A 102 0.16 6.62 12.86
CA GLY A 102 0.72 6.53 14.21
C GLY A 102 1.69 7.65 14.58
N ARG A 103 1.80 8.70 13.76
CA ARG A 103 2.69 9.84 13.99
C ARG A 103 2.15 10.77 15.07
N THR A 104 3.05 11.40 15.83
CA THR A 104 2.69 12.60 16.60
C THR A 104 2.72 13.81 15.68
N ALA A 105 1.57 14.46 15.49
CA ALA A 105 1.50 15.65 14.64
C ALA A 105 2.38 16.79 15.16
N THR A 106 3.18 17.39 14.27
CA THR A 106 3.96 18.60 14.58
C THR A 106 3.02 19.80 14.80
N LYS A 107 3.56 20.91 15.30
CA LYS A 107 2.76 22.12 15.45
C LYS A 107 2.30 22.65 14.08
N GLU A 108 3.20 22.63 13.10
CA GLU A 108 2.94 23.06 11.73
C GLU A 108 1.85 22.21 11.08
N ASP A 109 1.81 20.90 11.35
CA ASP A 109 0.74 20.03 10.83
C ASP A 109 -0.61 20.36 11.47
N LYS A 110 -0.65 20.65 12.77
CA LYS A 110 -1.89 21.03 13.46
C LYS A 110 -2.39 22.40 13.00
N ASP A 111 -1.48 23.36 12.82
CA ASP A 111 -1.81 24.71 12.38
C ASP A 111 -2.29 24.74 10.93
N ALA A 112 -1.80 23.81 10.08
CA ALA A 112 -2.19 23.66 8.68
C ALA A 112 -3.33 22.63 8.47
N TYR A 113 -3.82 21.98 9.52
CA TYR A 113 -4.85 20.95 9.40
C TYR A 113 -6.20 21.59 9.06
N ASP A 114 -6.75 21.17 7.92
CA ASP A 114 -8.10 21.49 7.49
C ASP A 114 -8.95 20.22 7.59
N ALA A 115 -9.92 20.22 8.50
CA ALA A 115 -10.80 19.08 8.73
C ALA A 115 -11.80 18.84 7.59
N ASP A 116 -12.02 19.86 6.74
CA ASP A 116 -12.90 19.79 5.59
C ASP A 116 -12.15 19.45 4.30
N ALA A 117 -10.80 19.44 4.33
CA ALA A 117 -9.99 19.06 3.19
C ALA A 117 -10.05 17.54 2.93
N PRO A 118 -9.99 17.11 1.65
CA PRO A 118 -9.91 15.70 1.31
C PRO A 118 -8.70 15.01 1.95
N ASN A 119 -8.93 13.82 2.51
CA ASN A 119 -7.89 13.05 3.16
C ASN A 119 -7.39 11.91 2.25
N HIS A 120 -6.64 12.28 1.22
CA HIS A 120 -6.23 11.36 0.15
C HIS A 120 -5.51 10.12 0.67
N GLN A 121 -4.59 10.26 1.62
CA GLN A 121 -3.85 9.10 2.16
C GLN A 121 -4.78 8.15 2.94
N VAL A 122 -5.72 8.69 3.72
CA VAL A 122 -6.71 7.86 4.42
C VAL A 122 -7.63 7.17 3.42
N ASN A 123 -8.13 7.89 2.41
CA ASN A 123 -9.01 7.30 1.40
C ASN A 123 -8.32 6.15 0.67
N LEU A 124 -7.09 6.41 0.19
CA LEU A 124 -6.29 5.43 -0.56
C LEU A 124 -6.06 4.15 0.23
N VAL A 125 -5.90 4.21 1.55
CA VAL A 125 -5.68 3.02 2.40
C VAL A 125 -7.00 2.40 2.86
N PHE A 126 -7.86 3.18 3.50
CA PHE A 126 -8.95 2.65 4.31
C PHE A 126 -10.21 2.30 3.52
N GLU A 127 -10.51 2.99 2.42
CA GLU A 127 -11.67 2.62 1.60
C GLU A 127 -11.55 1.19 1.03
N PRO A 128 -10.48 0.85 0.29
CA PRO A 128 -10.28 -0.52 -0.18
C PRO A 128 -10.05 -1.51 0.96
N TRP A 129 -9.34 -1.13 2.04
CA TRP A 129 -9.13 -2.02 3.19
C TRP A 129 -10.47 -2.47 3.79
N THR A 130 -11.40 -1.55 4.03
CA THR A 130 -12.71 -1.89 4.58
C THR A 130 -13.52 -2.73 3.59
N ALA A 131 -13.56 -2.35 2.31
CA ALA A 131 -14.27 -3.08 1.25
C ALA A 131 -13.74 -4.51 1.02
N GLN A 132 -12.48 -4.78 1.37
CA GLN A 132 -11.92 -6.13 1.30
C GLN A 132 -12.61 -7.09 2.27
N PHE A 133 -12.98 -6.61 3.47
CA PHE A 133 -13.54 -7.44 4.53
C PHE A 133 -15.06 -7.27 4.70
N ASP A 134 -15.63 -6.15 4.25
CA ASP A 134 -17.06 -5.83 4.35
C ASP A 134 -17.73 -5.83 2.97
N GLU A 135 -18.76 -6.66 2.81
CA GLU A 135 -19.52 -6.77 1.56
C GLU A 135 -20.41 -5.56 1.26
N ASP A 136 -20.99 -4.95 2.28
CA ASP A 136 -21.85 -3.78 2.11
C ASP A 136 -20.99 -2.59 1.66
N ASP A 137 -19.82 -2.39 2.26
CA ASP A 137 -18.88 -1.37 1.81
C ASP A 137 -18.33 -1.66 0.41
N ARG A 138 -18.02 -2.93 0.10
CA ARG A 138 -17.61 -3.34 -1.26
C ARG A 138 -18.66 -2.95 -2.30
N ASN A 139 -19.92 -3.24 -2.01
CA ASN A 139 -21.04 -2.93 -2.90
C ASN A 139 -21.28 -1.40 -2.97
N ALA A 140 -21.26 -0.70 -1.83
CA ALA A 140 -21.48 0.74 -1.76
C ALA A 140 -20.41 1.55 -2.51
N LYS A 141 -19.17 1.08 -2.48
CA LYS A 141 -18.02 1.69 -3.19
C LYS A 141 -17.89 1.23 -4.64
N GLY A 142 -18.82 0.40 -5.13
CA GLY A 142 -18.88 0.02 -6.54
C GLY A 142 -17.76 -0.92 -6.99
N PHE A 143 -17.22 -1.74 -6.08
CA PHE A 143 -16.27 -2.78 -6.45
C PHE A 143 -16.96 -3.89 -7.24
N THR A 144 -16.43 -4.18 -8.41
CA THR A 144 -16.89 -5.26 -9.28
C THR A 144 -15.76 -6.25 -9.54
N GLN A 145 -16.10 -7.51 -9.78
CA GLN A 145 -15.10 -8.54 -10.07
C GLN A 145 -14.20 -8.12 -11.24
N ALA A 146 -12.90 -8.32 -11.08
CA ALA A 146 -11.91 -7.98 -12.10
C ALA A 146 -12.10 -8.85 -13.35
N ASP A 147 -11.77 -8.29 -14.52
CA ASP A 147 -11.64 -9.10 -15.74
C ASP A 147 -10.28 -9.82 -15.77
N ALA A 148 -10.20 -10.91 -16.55
CA ALA A 148 -8.99 -11.73 -16.64
C ALA A 148 -7.75 -10.94 -17.11
N LYS A 149 -7.94 -9.85 -17.86
CA LYS A 149 -6.83 -8.98 -18.29
C LYS A 149 -6.28 -8.19 -17.11
N THR A 150 -7.16 -7.66 -16.27
CA THR A 150 -6.82 -6.89 -15.07
C THR A 150 -6.10 -7.79 -14.08
N GLU A 151 -6.63 -8.99 -13.82
CA GLU A 151 -5.97 -10.01 -12.98
C GLU A 151 -4.56 -10.31 -13.49
N ALA A 152 -4.42 -10.65 -14.78
CA ALA A 152 -3.10 -10.96 -15.35
C ALA A 152 -2.12 -9.77 -15.31
N THR A 153 -2.62 -8.53 -15.40
CA THR A 153 -1.78 -7.33 -15.32
C THR A 153 -1.28 -7.13 -13.88
N PHE A 154 -2.16 -7.29 -12.90
CA PHE A 154 -1.84 -7.19 -11.48
C PHE A 154 -0.81 -8.25 -11.08
N GLU A 155 -1.06 -9.52 -11.41
CA GLU A 155 -0.13 -10.62 -11.12
C GLU A 155 1.24 -10.43 -11.79
N ALA A 156 1.27 -9.95 -13.02
CA ALA A 156 2.53 -9.70 -13.73
C ALA A 156 3.34 -8.54 -13.12
N ALA A 157 2.70 -7.58 -12.46
CA ALA A 157 3.38 -6.51 -11.75
C ALA A 157 3.96 -6.98 -10.41
N LEU A 158 3.27 -7.93 -9.74
CA LEU A 158 3.68 -8.47 -8.45
C LEU A 158 4.60 -9.71 -8.53
N SER A 159 4.90 -10.21 -9.73
CA SER A 159 5.61 -11.49 -9.89
C SER A 159 6.89 -11.61 -9.06
N LEU A 160 7.75 -10.58 -9.08
CA LEU A 160 8.99 -10.58 -8.32
C LEU A 160 8.76 -10.60 -6.80
N VAL A 161 7.77 -9.83 -6.30
CA VAL A 161 7.53 -9.77 -4.85
C VAL A 161 6.83 -11.03 -4.33
N ASN A 162 6.06 -11.71 -5.18
CA ASN A 162 5.53 -13.03 -4.88
C ASN A 162 6.67 -14.06 -4.76
N GLU A 163 7.63 -14.05 -5.70
CA GLU A 163 8.84 -14.89 -5.62
C GLU A 163 9.68 -14.58 -4.36
N ILE A 164 9.80 -13.31 -3.97
CA ILE A 164 10.47 -12.90 -2.73
C ILE A 164 9.71 -13.43 -1.51
N GLY A 165 8.37 -13.43 -1.52
CA GLY A 165 7.53 -14.00 -0.47
C GLY A 165 7.84 -15.49 -0.24
N GLU A 166 7.90 -16.29 -1.30
CA GLU A 166 8.26 -17.72 -1.21
C GLU A 166 9.69 -17.92 -0.64
N GLN A 167 10.61 -17.03 -0.98
CA GLN A 167 11.98 -17.06 -0.43
C GLN A 167 12.01 -16.74 1.05
N ILE A 168 11.22 -15.76 1.52
CA ILE A 168 11.10 -15.39 2.93
C ILE A 168 10.56 -16.59 3.73
N GLU A 169 9.50 -17.24 3.25
CA GLU A 169 8.96 -18.44 3.91
C GLU A 169 10.02 -19.55 4.02
N THR A 170 10.77 -19.78 2.94
CA THR A 170 11.83 -20.79 2.91
C THR A 170 13.01 -20.47 3.84
N GLN A 171 13.44 -19.20 3.90
CA GLN A 171 14.63 -18.77 4.63
C GLN A 171 14.36 -18.45 6.11
N HIS A 172 13.14 -18.01 6.42
CA HIS A 172 12.79 -17.43 7.71
C HIS A 172 11.56 -18.06 8.34
N GLY A 173 10.91 -19.06 7.73
CA GLY A 173 9.72 -19.72 8.30
C GLY A 173 9.89 -20.21 9.74
N ASP A 174 11.06 -20.77 10.07
CA ASP A 174 11.38 -21.25 11.43
C ASP A 174 11.68 -20.13 12.44
N ASN A 175 11.86 -18.88 11.99
CA ASN A 175 12.19 -17.73 12.83
C ASN A 175 11.52 -16.43 12.32
N LEU A 176 10.26 -16.55 11.89
CA LEU A 176 9.55 -15.49 11.18
C LEU A 176 9.44 -14.23 12.04
N GLU A 177 9.11 -14.39 13.32
CA GLU A 177 8.97 -13.28 14.27
C GLU A 177 10.24 -12.42 14.35
N ALA A 178 11.41 -13.03 14.45
CA ALA A 178 12.67 -12.27 14.51
C ALA A 178 12.98 -11.57 13.18
N TRP A 179 12.59 -12.15 12.04
CA TRP A 179 12.71 -11.48 10.75
C TRP A 179 11.76 -10.28 10.64
N VAL A 180 10.51 -10.43 11.09
CA VAL A 180 9.52 -9.34 11.14
C VAL A 180 10.04 -8.16 11.95
N TYR A 181 10.55 -8.39 13.17
CA TYR A 181 11.10 -7.30 14.00
C TYR A 181 12.28 -6.58 13.35
N ARG A 182 13.21 -7.31 12.71
CA ARG A 182 14.31 -6.68 11.97
C ARG A 182 13.78 -5.85 10.80
N GLY A 183 12.79 -6.37 10.08
CA GLY A 183 12.13 -5.66 8.99
C GLY A 183 11.46 -4.37 9.45
N GLU A 184 10.81 -4.38 10.62
CA GLU A 184 10.21 -3.18 11.21
C GLU A 184 11.26 -2.09 11.46
N GLU A 185 12.40 -2.46 12.05
CA GLU A 185 13.51 -1.55 12.30
C GLU A 185 14.09 -0.98 11.00
N GLU A 186 14.22 -1.79 9.95
CA GLU A 186 14.70 -1.33 8.65
C GLU A 186 13.70 -0.37 8.00
N VAL A 187 12.40 -0.68 8.03
CA VAL A 187 11.36 0.24 7.54
C VAL A 187 11.41 1.56 8.30
N ALA A 188 11.54 1.54 9.62
CA ALA A 188 11.65 2.76 10.44
C ALA A 188 12.87 3.63 10.06
N LYS A 189 14.01 3.02 9.73
CA LYS A 189 15.20 3.73 9.23
C LYS A 189 14.97 4.31 7.84
N MET A 190 14.26 3.58 6.98
CA MET A 190 13.99 3.96 5.60
C MET A 190 13.11 5.22 5.54
N VAL A 191 11.99 5.23 6.27
CA VAL A 191 10.90 6.21 6.09
C VAL A 191 11.25 7.63 6.52
N GLY A 192 12.02 7.78 7.61
CA GLY A 192 12.35 9.09 8.18
C GLY A 192 11.12 9.99 8.40
N ASP A 193 11.27 11.29 8.13
CA ASP A 193 10.18 12.28 8.29
C ASP A 193 9.14 12.25 7.16
N GLY A 194 9.42 11.53 6.07
CA GLY A 194 8.56 11.45 4.88
C GLY A 194 8.49 12.76 4.08
N VAL A 195 8.00 12.64 2.86
CA VAL A 195 7.79 13.76 1.93
C VAL A 195 6.36 14.28 2.07
N ARG A 196 6.20 15.61 2.13
CA ARG A 196 4.88 16.24 2.08
C ARG A 196 4.53 16.52 0.62
N ILE A 197 3.32 16.11 0.23
CA ILE A 197 2.73 16.45 -1.07
C ILE A 197 1.69 17.53 -0.79
N ASP A 198 1.91 18.70 -1.36
CA ASP A 198 0.97 19.83 -1.32
C ASP A 198 -0.01 19.73 -2.50
#